data_AF-A0AAN6X5F6-F1
#
_entry.id   AF-A0AAN6X5F6-F1
#
_cell.length_a   1.000
_cell.length_b   1.000
_cell.length_c   1.000
_cell.angle_alpha   90.00
_cell.angle_beta   90.00
_cell.angle_gamma   90.00
#
_symmetry.space_group_name_H-M   'P 1'
#
loop_
_entity.id
_entity.type
_entity.pdbx_description
1 polymer ?
#
loop_
_entity_poly.entity_id
_entity_poly.type
_entity_poly.pdbx_seq_one_letter_code
_entity_poly.pdbx_strand_id
1 'polypeptide(L)'
;LVIWRPLPSSGLYTKSHILLSGRGKFRGKSWSDIPDTVSPSNWQECGGKGKDHAKVYVGWCEHAMFFDKGGSAAKQHCDAFNDYRSDDWYFVANTKDTLINANPGTKAYAEFCGNDWGYAAMKPSVVYDKLCDYEVNM
;
A
#
# COMPACT_ATOMS: atom_id res chain seq x y z
N LEU A 1 -3.28 1.35 -0.39
CA LEU A 1 -4.29 2.17 -1.10
C LEU A 1 -3.84 3.63 -1.10
N VAL A 2 -3.92 4.35 -2.22
CA VAL A 2 -3.72 5.81 -2.25
C VAL A 2 -5.08 6.47 -2.45
N ILE A 3 -5.43 7.39 -1.57
CA ILE A 3 -6.68 8.16 -1.61
C ILE A 3 -6.40 9.48 -2.31
N TRP A 4 -7.13 9.72 -3.40
CA TRP A 4 -7.09 10.97 -4.14
C TRP A 4 -8.32 11.80 -3.80
N ARG A 5 -8.13 13.09 -3.55
CA ARG A 5 -9.23 14.03 -3.32
C ARG A 5 -9.23 15.14 -4.38
N PRO A 6 -10.41 15.61 -4.82
CA PRO A 6 -10.49 16.72 -5.75
C PRO A 6 -9.98 18.01 -5.08
N LEU A 7 -9.26 18.81 -5.85
CA LEU A 7 -8.97 20.19 -5.51
C LEU A 7 -10.20 21.03 -5.90
N PRO A 8 -10.87 21.71 -4.93
CA PRO A 8 -12.19 22.32 -5.14
C PRO A 8 -12.28 23.30 -6.31
N SER A 9 -11.17 23.90 -6.74
CA SER A 9 -11.13 24.99 -7.71
C SER A 9 -10.50 24.65 -9.07
N SER A 10 -9.85 23.49 -9.23
CA SER A 10 -9.07 23.18 -10.45
C SER A 10 -9.57 21.97 -11.23
N GLY A 11 -10.51 21.19 -10.67
CA GLY A 11 -10.91 19.90 -11.24
C GLY A 11 -9.79 18.84 -11.23
N LEU A 12 -8.64 19.18 -10.67
CA LEU A 12 -7.50 18.27 -10.53
C LEU A 12 -7.65 17.46 -9.24
N TYR A 13 -7.03 16.29 -9.20
CA TYR A 13 -6.97 15.44 -8.00
C TYR A 13 -5.58 15.52 -7.38
N THR A 14 -5.53 15.53 -6.05
CA THR A 14 -4.28 15.42 -5.30
C THR A 14 -4.29 14.19 -4.41
N LYS A 15 -3.11 13.63 -4.17
CA LYS A 15 -2.93 12.52 -3.23
C LYS A 15 -3.11 13.08 -1.83
N SER A 16 -4.17 12.63 -1.16
CA SER A 16 -4.53 13.11 0.17
C SER A 16 -3.95 12.21 1.25
N HIS A 17 -4.14 10.90 1.12
CA HIS A 17 -3.72 9.91 2.12
C HIS A 17 -3.25 8.61 1.47
N ILE A 18 -2.55 7.81 2.24
CA ILE A 18 -2.22 6.42 1.92
C ILE A 18 -2.65 5.52 3.08
N LEU A 19 -3.26 4.38 2.76
CA LEU A 19 -3.61 3.33 3.70
C LEU A 19 -2.75 2.09 3.42
N LEU A 20 -2.06 1.61 4.43
CA LEU A 20 -1.22 0.40 4.39
C LEU A 20 -1.85 -0.71 5.22
N SER A 21 -1.87 -1.92 4.69
CA SER A 21 -2.45 -3.08 5.37
C SER A 21 -1.56 -3.56 6.52
N GLY A 22 -2.15 -4.01 7.61
CA GLY A 22 -1.46 -4.69 8.70
C GLY A 22 -2.44 -5.51 9.54
N ARG A 23 -2.27 -6.84 9.56
CA ARG A 23 -3.04 -7.77 10.40
C ARG A 23 -4.56 -7.57 10.35
N GLY A 24 -5.12 -7.51 9.13
CA GLY A 24 -6.56 -7.32 8.91
C GLY A 24 -7.08 -5.90 9.19
N LYS A 25 -6.21 -4.95 9.47
CA LYS A 25 -6.52 -3.52 9.65
C LYS A 25 -5.73 -2.67 8.64
N PHE A 26 -6.05 -1.37 8.60
CA PHE A 26 -5.31 -0.38 7.82
C PHE A 26 -4.69 0.68 8.72
N ARG A 27 -3.45 1.07 8.41
CA ARG A 27 -2.76 2.23 8.98
C ARG A 27 -2.76 3.36 7.95
N GLY A 28 -3.32 4.50 8.30
CA GLY A 28 -3.39 5.67 7.44
C GLY A 28 -2.33 6.71 7.76
N LYS A 29 -1.92 7.47 6.74
CA LYS A 29 -1.06 8.65 6.90
C LYS A 29 -1.40 9.66 5.80
N SER A 30 -1.38 10.96 6.14
CA SER A 30 -1.47 12.03 5.15
C SER A 30 -0.32 11.92 4.15
N TRP A 31 -0.55 12.24 2.88
CA TRP A 31 0.49 12.14 1.85
C TRP A 31 1.73 12.99 2.19
N SER A 32 1.53 14.16 2.81
CA SER A 32 2.60 15.06 3.27
C SER A 32 3.47 14.48 4.39
N ASP A 33 2.94 13.52 5.16
CA ASP A 33 3.58 13.02 6.38
C ASP A 33 4.38 11.73 6.13
N ILE A 34 4.34 11.20 4.90
CA ILE A 34 5.10 10.02 4.48
C ILE A 34 6.60 10.37 4.52
N PRO A 35 7.42 9.62 5.28
CA PRO A 35 8.83 9.96 5.46
C PRO A 35 9.65 9.67 4.20
N ASP A 36 9.28 8.65 3.43
CA ASP A 36 9.98 8.23 2.21
C ASP A 36 9.05 8.23 1.00
N THR A 37 9.24 9.24 0.17
CA THR A 37 8.61 9.40 -1.14
C THR A 37 9.69 9.63 -2.20
N VAL A 38 9.43 9.21 -3.43
CA VAL A 38 10.36 9.25 -4.56
C VAL A 38 9.69 9.79 -5.82
N SER A 39 10.51 10.27 -6.75
CA SER A 39 10.08 10.67 -8.09
C SER A 39 10.47 9.62 -9.14
N PRO A 40 9.77 9.54 -10.28
CA PRO A 40 10.10 8.57 -11.33
C PRO A 40 11.51 8.69 -11.91
N SER A 41 12.15 9.85 -11.73
CA SER A 41 13.54 10.09 -12.11
C SER A 41 14.56 9.35 -11.23
N ASN A 42 14.19 8.95 -10.01
CA ASN A 42 15.06 8.24 -9.08
C ASN A 42 14.25 7.41 -8.07
N TRP A 43 13.93 6.16 -8.44
CA TRP A 43 13.17 5.24 -7.60
C TRP A 43 13.96 4.76 -6.36
N GLN A 44 15.29 4.85 -6.41
CA GLN A 44 16.19 4.39 -5.35
C GLN A 44 16.39 5.44 -4.26
N GLU A 45 15.94 6.68 -4.46
CA GLU A 45 16.10 7.77 -3.49
C GLU A 45 15.54 7.44 -2.11
N CYS A 46 16.26 7.80 -1.04
CA CYS A 46 15.82 7.67 0.34
C CYS A 46 15.76 9.05 1.02
N GLY A 47 14.81 9.27 1.94
CA GLY A 47 14.75 10.46 2.78
C GLY A 47 14.04 11.69 2.18
N GLY A 48 13.03 11.49 1.32
CA GLY A 48 12.30 12.58 0.67
C GLY A 48 10.81 12.62 1.04
N LYS A 49 10.23 13.81 1.25
CA LYS A 49 8.77 13.98 1.48
C LYS A 49 8.08 14.67 0.30
N GLY A 50 6.78 14.40 0.14
CA GLY A 50 5.92 15.12 -0.80
C GLY A 50 6.15 14.83 -2.28
N LYS A 51 6.83 13.73 -2.63
CA LYS A 51 7.11 13.34 -4.02
C LYS A 51 5.99 12.51 -4.63
N ASP A 52 6.23 12.05 -5.86
CA ASP A 52 5.26 11.39 -6.72
C ASP A 52 4.85 10.00 -6.22
N HIS A 53 5.70 9.27 -5.51
CA HIS A 53 5.38 7.91 -5.10
C HIS A 53 5.83 7.68 -3.66
N ALA A 54 5.01 6.99 -2.86
CA ALA A 54 5.42 6.56 -1.53
C ALA A 54 6.25 5.28 -1.63
N LYS A 55 7.35 5.20 -0.89
CA LYS A 55 7.99 3.92 -0.61
C LYS A 55 7.18 3.18 0.44
N VAL A 56 6.93 1.90 0.16
CA VAL A 56 6.19 1.01 1.06
C VAL A 56 7.11 -0.15 1.39
N TYR A 57 7.33 -0.35 2.68
CA TYR A 57 8.19 -1.41 3.19
C TYR A 57 7.31 -2.58 3.63
N VAL A 58 7.74 -3.80 3.32
CA VAL A 58 6.96 -5.01 3.60
C VAL A 58 7.60 -5.77 4.76
N GLY A 59 6.77 -6.18 5.70
CA GLY A 59 7.18 -6.98 6.84
C GLY A 59 7.48 -8.43 6.47
N TRP A 60 8.25 -9.12 7.32
CA TRP A 60 8.59 -10.52 7.11
C TRP A 60 7.39 -11.45 7.41
N CYS A 61 6.53 -11.06 8.36
CA CYS A 61 5.33 -11.80 8.76
C CYS A 61 4.03 -11.01 8.53
N GLU A 62 2.90 -11.71 8.58
CA GLU A 62 1.53 -11.17 8.59
C GLU A 62 1.15 -10.20 7.45
N HIS A 63 1.96 -10.13 6.38
CA HIS A 63 1.79 -9.22 5.25
C HIS A 63 1.65 -7.74 5.66
N ALA A 64 2.28 -7.35 6.77
CA ALA A 64 2.25 -5.98 7.25
C ALA A 64 3.03 -5.06 6.30
N MET A 65 2.48 -3.88 6.04
CA MET A 65 3.10 -2.83 5.24
C MET A 65 3.40 -1.61 6.12
N PHE A 66 4.52 -0.94 5.85
CA PHE A 66 5.08 0.13 6.67
C PHE A 66 5.48 1.34 5.83
N PHE A 67 5.47 2.52 6.48
CA PHE A 67 5.91 3.78 5.89
C PHE A 67 7.42 4.01 6.01
N ASP A 68 8.10 3.19 6.80
CA ASP A 68 9.54 3.22 7.05
C ASP A 68 10.05 1.77 7.22
N LYS A 69 11.37 1.60 7.33
CA LYS A 69 12.02 0.30 7.52
C LYS A 69 11.85 -0.29 8.93
N GLY A 70 11.03 0.31 9.81
CA GLY A 70 10.90 -0.12 11.21
C GLY A 70 12.21 -0.05 11.99
N GLY A 71 12.24 -0.69 13.17
CA GLY A 71 13.36 -0.64 14.13
C GLY A 71 13.90 -1.99 14.61
N SER A 72 13.17 -3.11 14.50
CA SER A 72 13.69 -4.41 14.96
C SER A 72 13.91 -5.41 13.82
N ALA A 73 15.17 -5.78 13.60
CA ALA A 73 15.57 -6.88 12.72
C ALA A 73 15.44 -8.26 13.40
N ALA A 74 14.73 -8.34 14.53
CA ALA A 74 14.59 -9.56 15.31
C ALA A 74 13.59 -10.50 14.63
N LYS A 75 14.08 -11.28 13.65
CA LYS A 75 13.34 -12.30 12.88
C LYS A 75 12.64 -13.39 13.70
N GLN A 76 12.70 -13.32 15.03
CA GLN A 76 12.24 -14.34 15.98
C GLN A 76 10.84 -14.05 16.54
N HIS A 77 10.26 -12.88 16.28
CA HIS A 77 8.89 -12.56 16.64
C HIS A 77 8.15 -12.01 15.42
N CYS A 78 6.88 -12.39 15.29
CA CYS A 78 5.94 -11.78 14.36
C CYS A 78 5.32 -10.55 15.04
N ASP A 79 6.11 -9.48 15.24
CA ASP A 79 5.59 -8.19 15.67
C ASP A 79 5.05 -7.43 14.46
N ALA A 80 3.73 -7.47 14.30
CA ALA A 80 2.98 -6.81 13.23
C ALA A 80 3.32 -5.33 12.99
N PHE A 81 4.00 -4.66 13.94
CA PHE A 81 4.36 -3.26 13.88
C PHE A 81 5.87 -2.96 13.76
N ASN A 82 6.78 -3.95 13.74
CA ASN A 82 8.23 -3.68 13.79
C ASN A 82 9.15 -4.57 12.92
N ASP A 83 8.58 -5.27 11.94
CA ASP A 83 9.14 -6.50 11.36
C ASP A 83 9.60 -6.41 9.90
N TYR A 84 10.45 -5.45 9.55
CA TYR A 84 10.89 -5.27 8.16
C TYR A 84 11.67 -6.47 7.57
N ARG A 85 11.30 -6.90 6.35
CA ARG A 85 11.83 -8.11 5.69
C ARG A 85 13.24 -7.92 5.12
N SER A 86 13.40 -6.99 4.17
CA SER A 86 14.66 -6.68 3.45
C SER A 86 14.40 -5.74 2.25
N ASP A 87 15.46 -5.18 1.66
CA ASP A 87 15.42 -4.35 0.44
C ASP A 87 15.45 -5.17 -0.87
N ASP A 88 15.54 -6.49 -0.78
CA ASP A 88 15.69 -7.41 -1.91
C ASP A 88 14.39 -7.62 -2.72
N TRP A 89 13.26 -7.13 -2.20
CA TRP A 89 11.95 -7.24 -2.85
C TRP A 89 11.28 -5.88 -2.96
N TYR A 90 11.36 -5.26 -4.13
CA TYR A 90 10.55 -4.09 -4.49
C TYR A 90 10.04 -4.21 -5.92
N PHE A 91 8.80 -3.77 -6.13
CA PHE A 91 8.19 -3.65 -7.45
C PHE A 91 7.66 -2.23 -7.61
N VAL A 92 8.07 -1.55 -8.68
CA VAL A 92 7.55 -0.23 -9.02
C VAL A 92 6.61 -0.39 -10.20
N ALA A 93 5.32 -0.19 -9.96
CA ALA A 93 4.33 -0.07 -11.03
C ALA A 93 4.49 1.32 -11.71
N ASN A 94 5.38 1.40 -12.70
CA ASN A 94 5.79 2.65 -13.35
C ASN A 94 5.08 2.92 -14.69
N THR A 95 4.35 1.96 -15.24
CA THR A 95 3.55 2.13 -16.46
C THR A 95 2.13 1.61 -16.28
N LYS A 96 1.20 2.09 -17.10
CA LYS A 96 -0.18 1.59 -17.08
C LYS A 96 -0.26 0.08 -17.30
N ASP A 97 0.62 -0.47 -18.13
CA ASP A 97 0.64 -1.91 -18.46
C ASP A 97 1.11 -2.78 -17.30
N THR A 98 1.80 -2.19 -16.31
CA THR A 98 2.15 -2.85 -15.04
C THR A 98 1.03 -2.84 -14.01
N LEU A 99 -0.08 -2.15 -14.27
CA LEU A 99 -1.25 -2.07 -13.39
C LEU A 99 -2.35 -3.02 -13.88
N ILE A 100 -2.93 -3.78 -12.94
CA ILE A 100 -4.04 -4.69 -13.21
C ILE A 100 -5.33 -4.04 -12.72
N ASN A 101 -6.33 -3.90 -13.61
CA ASN A 101 -7.66 -3.46 -13.21
C ASN A 101 -8.46 -4.62 -12.59
N ALA A 102 -8.61 -4.58 -11.28
CA ALA A 102 -9.26 -5.61 -10.48
C ALA A 102 -10.67 -5.23 -10.00
N ASN A 103 -11.39 -4.34 -10.71
CA ASN A 103 -12.76 -3.99 -10.36
C ASN A 103 -13.74 -5.16 -10.60
N PRO A 104 -14.88 -5.24 -9.88
CA PRO A 104 -15.94 -6.21 -10.15
C PRO A 104 -16.32 -6.24 -11.63
N GLY A 105 -16.47 -7.45 -12.17
CA GLY A 105 -16.78 -7.68 -13.59
C GLY A 105 -15.56 -7.78 -14.52
N THR A 106 -14.33 -7.56 -14.04
CA THR A 106 -13.12 -7.81 -14.84
C THR A 106 -12.65 -9.27 -14.73
N LYS A 107 -11.87 -9.72 -15.72
CA LYS A 107 -11.23 -11.05 -15.69
C LYS A 107 -10.33 -11.21 -14.46
N ALA A 108 -9.53 -10.19 -14.13
CA ALA A 108 -8.66 -10.21 -12.96
C ALA A 108 -9.45 -10.35 -11.65
N TYR A 109 -10.61 -9.68 -11.53
CA TYR A 109 -11.47 -9.83 -10.35
C TYR A 109 -11.98 -11.27 -10.19
N ALA A 110 -12.44 -11.89 -11.29
CA ALA A 110 -12.88 -13.28 -11.27
C ALA A 110 -11.75 -14.25 -10.87
N GLU A 111 -10.55 -14.05 -11.43
CA GLU A 111 -9.35 -14.82 -11.07
C GLU A 111 -9.01 -14.66 -9.59
N PHE A 112 -9.00 -13.44 -9.06
CA PHE A 112 -8.73 -13.20 -7.64
C PHE A 112 -9.81 -13.78 -6.72
N CYS A 113 -11.07 -13.82 -7.14
CA CYS A 113 -12.14 -14.42 -6.35
C CYS A 113 -12.03 -15.95 -6.28
N GLY A 114 -11.75 -16.58 -7.43
CA GLY A 114 -11.74 -18.03 -7.61
C GLY A 114 -10.42 -18.71 -7.26
N ASN A 115 -9.31 -17.97 -7.17
CA ASN A 115 -8.04 -18.54 -6.77
C ASN A 115 -8.08 -19.06 -5.31
N ASP A 116 -7.43 -20.19 -5.07
CA ASP A 116 -7.21 -20.70 -3.72
C ASP A 116 -6.05 -19.93 -3.07
N TRP A 117 -6.38 -19.08 -2.10
CA TRP A 117 -5.42 -18.29 -1.35
C TRP A 117 -5.01 -18.95 -0.03
N GLY A 118 -5.38 -20.23 0.18
CA GLY A 118 -5.18 -20.93 1.43
C GLY A 118 -5.88 -20.23 2.59
N TYR A 119 -5.16 -20.02 3.70
CA TYR A 119 -5.70 -19.41 4.92
C TYR A 119 -5.77 -17.87 4.89
N ALA A 120 -5.52 -17.23 3.75
CA ALA A 120 -5.57 -15.78 3.65
C ALA A 120 -7.02 -15.25 3.71
N ALA A 121 -7.38 -14.60 4.82
CA ALA A 121 -8.71 -14.02 5.00
C ALA A 121 -8.96 -12.71 4.22
N MET A 122 -7.89 -12.06 3.74
CA MET A 122 -7.94 -10.74 3.09
C MET A 122 -7.38 -10.80 1.67
N LYS A 123 -8.13 -11.45 0.77
CA LYS A 123 -7.79 -11.52 -0.66
C LYS A 123 -8.13 -10.20 -1.39
N PRO A 124 -7.54 -9.92 -2.57
CA PRO A 124 -7.73 -8.64 -3.27
C PRO A 124 -9.20 -8.24 -3.49
N SER A 125 -10.08 -9.20 -3.78
CA SER A 125 -11.52 -8.93 -3.93
C SER A 125 -12.20 -8.53 -2.61
N VAL A 126 -11.85 -9.19 -1.50
CA VAL A 126 -12.36 -8.83 -0.16
C VAL A 126 -11.89 -7.43 0.25
N VAL A 127 -10.67 -7.04 -0.12
CA VAL A 127 -10.16 -5.68 0.13
C VAL A 127 -10.93 -4.65 -0.70
N TYR A 128 -11.28 -4.95 -1.95
CA TYR A 128 -12.12 -4.10 -2.78
C TYR A 128 -13.50 -3.89 -2.15
N ASP A 129 -14.18 -4.97 -1.78
CA ASP A 129 -15.55 -4.91 -1.25
C ASP A 129 -15.64 -4.09 0.04
N LYS A 130 -14.61 -4.21 0.88
CA LYS A 130 -14.53 -3.50 2.16
C LYS A 130 -13.97 -2.09 2.05
N LEU A 131 -13.54 -1.64 0.87
CA LEU A 131 -12.81 -0.38 0.73
C LEU A 131 -13.61 0.82 1.25
N CYS A 132 -14.93 0.79 1.05
CA CYS A 132 -15.86 1.83 1.49
C CYS A 132 -16.23 1.72 2.98
N ASP A 133 -15.98 0.57 3.62
CA ASP A 133 -16.29 0.33 5.02
C ASP A 133 -15.16 0.78 5.95
N TYR A 134 -13.97 1.02 5.40
CA TYR A 134 -12.87 1.59 6.18
C TYR A 134 -13.09 3.08 6.35
N GLU A 135 -13.63 3.47 7.50
CA GLU A 135 -13.51 4.84 7.98
C GLU A 135 -12.03 5.17 8.14
N VAL A 136 -11.57 6.15 7.37
CA VAL A 136 -10.33 6.84 7.70
C VAL A 136 -10.63 7.63 8.96
N ASN A 137 -10.44 7.00 10.12
CA ASN A 137 -10.38 7.73 11.39
C ASN A 137 -9.19 8.69 11.27
N MET A 138 -9.51 9.93 10.89
CA MET A 138 -8.60 11.06 10.73
C MET A 138 -8.35 11.68 12.10
#